data_AF-A0A9W9ZTY2-F1
#
_entry.id   AF-A0A9W9ZTY2-F1
#
_cell.length_a   1.000
_cell.length_b   1.000
_cell.length_c   1.000
_cell.angle_alpha   90.00
_cell.angle_beta   90.00
_cell.angle_gamma   90.00
#
_symmetry.space_group_name_H-M   'P 1'
#
loop_
_entity.id
_entity.type
_entity.pdbx_description
1 polymer ?
#
loop_
_entity_poly.entity_id
_entity_poly.type
_entity_poly.pdbx_seq_one_letter_code
_entity_poly.pdbx_strand_id
1 'polypeptide(L)'
;MDESEEVPDHSLEMINEFLASVIECENSKEKRACRGPFLAQLELRKLCKQECIYSDSRQNSSSTVDLLIEYFKRFGDKPCCFWDLAPYLYLNLQEKLEREKFVEVLKTTLPSVSDEDSESSHMKLMQRRLNIEQISRHLGFHCSLSCDEKIALSKEYLKQHSDGLVYGQNLLPTERQFSDGFAQLATHLLLEVNNDTGSTDMNWHLLIMLESALKASPSNHHFKLLLMKVYCSMGALSPCLALFEGLEVKHIEQDVVGYTITRYVEALGHFEAASSVYLNALKSFTEIRKIHQNIS
;
A
#
# COMPACT_ATOMS: atom_id res chain seq x y z
N MET A 1 -5.89 -5.06 -54.83
CA MET A 1 -5.16 -5.58 -53.65
C MET A 1 -6.07 -5.26 -52.50
N ASP A 2 -6.80 -6.27 -52.04
CA ASP A 2 -7.83 -6.15 -51.02
C ASP A 2 -7.13 -5.92 -49.67
N GLU A 3 -7.27 -4.73 -49.11
CA GLU A 3 -7.13 -4.54 -47.67
C GLU A 3 -8.37 -5.20 -47.07
N SER A 4 -8.26 -6.47 -46.68
CA SER A 4 -9.26 -7.11 -45.85
C SER A 4 -9.43 -6.24 -44.60
N GLU A 5 -10.57 -5.57 -44.45
CA GLU A 5 -10.95 -4.90 -43.20
C GLU A 5 -10.78 -5.92 -42.07
N GLU A 6 -9.76 -5.75 -41.23
CA GLU A 6 -9.61 -6.56 -40.03
C GLU A 6 -10.87 -6.36 -39.18
N VAL A 7 -11.75 -7.35 -39.20
CA VAL A 7 -12.95 -7.35 -38.38
C VAL A 7 -12.47 -7.28 -36.93
N PRO A 8 -12.90 -6.27 -36.16
CA PRO A 8 -12.46 -6.14 -34.78
C PRO A 8 -12.90 -7.36 -33.97
N ASP A 9 -12.11 -7.71 -32.96
CA ASP A 9 -12.45 -8.74 -31.98
C ASP A 9 -13.85 -8.47 -31.40
N HIS A 10 -14.73 -9.45 -31.50
CA HIS A 10 -16.15 -9.30 -31.16
C HIS A 10 -16.70 -10.42 -30.29
N SER A 11 -15.87 -11.43 -29.96
CA SER A 11 -16.26 -12.56 -29.10
C SER A 11 -15.30 -12.72 -27.92
N LEU A 12 -15.77 -13.38 -26.86
CA LEU A 12 -14.93 -13.67 -25.69
C LEU A 12 -13.80 -14.65 -26.03
N GLU A 13 -14.02 -15.56 -26.97
CA GLU A 13 -13.01 -16.50 -27.45
C GLU A 13 -11.85 -15.73 -28.09
N MET A 14 -12.15 -14.78 -28.98
CA MET A 14 -11.12 -13.94 -29.63
C MET A 14 -10.30 -13.15 -28.60
N ILE A 15 -10.97 -12.56 -27.59
CA ILE A 15 -10.27 -11.84 -26.51
C ILE A 15 -9.38 -12.80 -25.70
N ASN A 16 -9.85 -14.01 -25.40
CA ASN A 16 -9.05 -15.00 -24.66
C ASN A 16 -7.85 -15.49 -25.47
N GLU A 17 -8.00 -15.71 -26.78
CA GLU A 17 -6.92 -16.08 -27.69
C GLU A 17 -5.88 -14.97 -27.80
N PHE A 18 -6.34 -13.72 -27.95
CA PHE A 18 -5.46 -12.55 -27.94
C PHE A 18 -4.67 -12.46 -26.62
N LEU A 19 -5.33 -12.52 -25.47
CA LEU A 19 -4.66 -12.46 -24.18
C LEU A 19 -3.68 -13.63 -23.97
N ALA A 20 -4.05 -14.84 -24.40
CA ALA A 20 -3.16 -16.00 -24.34
C ALA A 20 -1.89 -15.76 -25.18
N SER A 21 -2.03 -15.24 -26.40
CA SER A 21 -0.89 -14.92 -27.28
C SER A 21 0.04 -13.86 -26.67
N VAL A 22 -0.53 -12.82 -26.04
CA VAL A 22 0.25 -11.76 -25.40
C VAL A 22 0.96 -12.29 -24.15
N ILE A 23 0.30 -13.14 -23.36
CA ILE A 23 0.90 -13.77 -22.18
C ILE A 23 2.02 -14.74 -22.57
N GLU A 24 1.86 -15.52 -23.63
CA GLU A 24 2.90 -16.40 -24.16
C GLU A 24 4.11 -15.60 -24.66
N CYS A 25 3.85 -14.49 -25.36
CA CYS A 25 4.89 -13.54 -25.76
C CYS A 25 5.62 -12.97 -24.53
N GLU A 26 4.93 -12.62 -23.45
CA GLU A 26 5.59 -12.17 -22.21
C GLU A 26 6.39 -13.29 -21.52
N ASN A 27 5.88 -14.51 -21.51
CA ASN A 27 6.53 -15.66 -20.88
C ASN A 27 7.83 -16.07 -21.61
N SER A 28 7.90 -15.86 -22.92
CA SER A 28 9.07 -16.19 -23.74
C SER A 28 10.18 -15.13 -23.66
N LYS A 29 9.93 -13.98 -23.02
CA LYS A 29 10.96 -12.95 -22.85
C LYS A 29 12.00 -13.40 -21.82
N GLU A 30 13.27 -13.34 -22.20
CA GLU A 30 14.41 -13.47 -21.27
C GLU A 30 14.53 -12.25 -20.33
N LYS A 31 13.91 -11.12 -20.71
CA LYS A 31 13.86 -9.89 -19.92
C LYS A 31 12.66 -9.87 -18.98
N ARG A 32 12.65 -8.91 -18.07
CA ARG A 32 11.58 -8.71 -17.09
C ARG A 32 10.21 -8.60 -17.78
N ALA A 33 9.31 -9.52 -17.44
CA ALA A 33 7.95 -9.55 -17.97
C ALA A 33 7.14 -8.30 -17.61
N CYS A 34 6.31 -7.84 -18.54
CA CYS A 34 5.35 -6.76 -18.31
C CYS A 34 4.17 -7.27 -17.46
N ARG A 35 3.70 -6.44 -16.52
CA ARG A 35 2.55 -6.75 -15.64
C ARG A 35 1.21 -6.71 -16.38
N GLY A 36 1.11 -5.82 -17.36
CA GLY A 36 -0.14 -5.48 -18.06
C GLY A 36 -0.92 -6.69 -18.58
N PRO A 37 -0.31 -7.63 -19.31
CA PRO A 37 -1.01 -8.79 -19.84
C PRO A 37 -1.64 -9.69 -18.77
N PHE A 38 -0.93 -9.91 -17.65
CA PHE A 38 -1.44 -10.70 -16.53
C PHE A 38 -2.58 -9.98 -15.79
N LEU A 39 -2.50 -8.64 -15.67
CA LEU A 39 -3.59 -7.84 -15.11
C LEU A 39 -4.81 -7.79 -16.03
N ALA A 40 -4.60 -7.74 -17.35
CA ALA A 40 -5.69 -7.77 -18.33
C ALA A 40 -6.48 -9.08 -18.23
N GLN A 41 -5.81 -10.20 -17.94
CA GLN A 41 -6.49 -11.48 -17.70
C GLN A 41 -7.37 -11.45 -16.44
N LEU A 42 -6.89 -10.84 -15.35
CA LEU A 42 -7.69 -10.64 -14.13
C LEU A 42 -8.86 -9.68 -14.34
N GLU A 43 -8.65 -8.59 -15.09
CA GLU A 43 -9.70 -7.62 -15.40
C GLU A 43 -10.78 -8.24 -16.29
N LEU A 44 -10.42 -9.02 -17.32
CA LEU A 44 -11.40 -9.74 -18.14
C LEU A 44 -12.28 -10.66 -17.28
N ARG A 45 -11.68 -11.42 -16.35
CA ARG A 45 -12.43 -12.31 -15.44
C ARG A 45 -13.37 -11.51 -14.54
N LYS A 46 -12.93 -10.37 -14.03
CA LYS A 46 -13.75 -9.45 -13.23
C LYS A 46 -14.93 -8.93 -14.05
N LEU A 47 -14.72 -8.45 -15.27
CA LEU A 47 -15.77 -7.94 -16.15
C LEU A 47 -16.79 -9.04 -16.51
N CYS A 48 -16.33 -10.22 -16.93
CA CYS A 48 -17.23 -11.33 -17.25
C CYS A 48 -18.09 -11.77 -16.05
N LYS A 49 -17.55 -11.70 -14.84
CA LYS A 49 -18.28 -12.00 -13.61
C LYS A 49 -19.33 -10.95 -13.29
N GLN A 50 -19.01 -9.66 -13.48
CA GLN A 50 -19.95 -8.56 -13.24
C GLN A 50 -21.12 -8.58 -14.23
N GLU A 51 -20.83 -8.85 -15.51
CA GLU A 51 -21.83 -8.95 -16.58
C GLU A 51 -22.56 -10.31 -16.62
N CYS A 52 -22.29 -11.20 -15.65
CA CYS A 52 -22.94 -12.52 -15.53
C CYS A 52 -22.85 -13.37 -16.82
N ILE A 53 -21.76 -13.20 -17.60
CA ILE A 53 -21.61 -13.86 -18.91
C ILE A 53 -21.45 -15.38 -18.75
N TYR A 54 -20.86 -15.83 -17.63
CA TYR A 54 -20.74 -17.25 -17.30
C TYR A 54 -21.86 -17.70 -16.36
N SER A 55 -22.69 -18.64 -16.83
CA SER A 55 -23.90 -19.13 -16.16
C SER A 55 -23.66 -20.06 -14.96
N ASP A 56 -22.42 -20.55 -14.75
CA ASP A 56 -22.04 -21.34 -13.56
C ASP A 56 -20.83 -20.70 -12.86
N SER A 57 -21.11 -19.93 -11.80
CA SER A 57 -20.14 -19.10 -11.09
C SER A 57 -19.10 -19.90 -10.29
N ARG A 58 -19.39 -21.17 -9.97
CA ARG A 58 -18.57 -22.01 -9.08
C ARG A 58 -17.36 -22.66 -9.76
N GLN A 59 -17.43 -22.94 -11.06
CA GLN A 59 -16.28 -23.50 -11.79
C GLN A 59 -15.22 -22.45 -12.15
N ASN A 60 -15.61 -21.16 -12.19
CA ASN A 60 -14.76 -20.05 -12.62
C ASN A 60 -14.09 -19.28 -11.46
N SER A 61 -14.55 -19.44 -10.22
CA SER A 61 -13.89 -18.81 -9.07
C SER A 61 -12.51 -19.42 -8.83
N SER A 62 -12.40 -20.75 -8.88
CA SER A 62 -11.12 -21.46 -8.74
C SER A 62 -10.10 -20.99 -9.77
N SER A 63 -10.49 -20.86 -11.04
CA SER A 63 -9.58 -20.41 -12.10
C SER A 63 -9.11 -18.96 -11.91
N THR A 64 -9.93 -18.10 -11.31
CA THR A 64 -9.50 -16.71 -11.02
C THR A 64 -8.57 -16.64 -9.81
N VAL A 65 -8.80 -17.45 -8.78
CA VAL A 65 -7.89 -17.57 -7.63
C VAL A 65 -6.52 -18.10 -8.06
N ASP A 66 -6.48 -19.06 -8.99
CA ASP A 66 -5.23 -19.57 -9.57
C ASP A 66 -4.46 -18.45 -10.29
N LEU A 67 -5.14 -17.57 -11.03
CA LEU A 67 -4.52 -16.40 -11.66
C LEU A 67 -3.93 -15.41 -10.64
N LEU A 68 -4.60 -15.19 -9.51
CA LEU A 68 -4.07 -14.35 -8.43
C LEU A 68 -2.80 -14.96 -7.82
N ILE A 69 -2.79 -16.28 -7.60
CA ILE A 69 -1.63 -17.02 -7.09
C ILE A 69 -0.46 -16.92 -8.08
N GLU A 70 -0.71 -17.17 -9.37
CA GLU A 70 0.31 -17.07 -10.41
C GLU A 70 0.87 -15.65 -10.55
N TYR A 71 0.01 -14.63 -10.45
CA TYR A 71 0.46 -13.24 -10.42
C TYR A 71 1.39 -12.98 -9.23
N PHE A 72 1.02 -13.44 -8.04
CA PHE A 72 1.86 -13.30 -6.85
C PHE A 72 3.20 -14.06 -6.98
N LYS A 73 3.20 -15.26 -7.55
CA LYS A 73 4.46 -15.99 -7.82
C LYS A 73 5.40 -15.17 -8.69
N ARG A 74 4.87 -14.48 -9.71
CA ARG A 74 5.64 -13.66 -10.67
C ARG A 74 6.08 -12.31 -10.11
N PHE A 75 5.18 -11.59 -9.44
CA PHE A 75 5.39 -10.19 -9.07
C PHE A 75 5.35 -9.91 -7.57
N GLY A 76 5.22 -10.95 -6.74
CA GLY A 76 5.12 -10.82 -5.27
C GLY A 76 6.36 -10.21 -4.62
N ASP A 77 7.51 -10.21 -5.28
CA ASP A 77 8.71 -9.51 -4.83
C ASP A 77 8.72 -8.02 -5.18
N LYS A 78 7.63 -7.48 -5.75
CA LYS A 78 7.50 -6.07 -6.13
C LYS A 78 6.58 -5.32 -5.15
N PRO A 79 6.94 -4.08 -4.74
CA PRO A 79 6.09 -3.25 -3.89
C PRO A 79 4.68 -2.95 -4.44
N CYS A 80 4.50 -3.05 -5.75
CA CYS A 80 3.21 -2.82 -6.40
C CYS A 80 2.24 -4.00 -6.29
N CYS A 81 2.69 -5.20 -5.91
CA CYS A 81 1.91 -6.43 -6.03
C CYS A 81 0.59 -6.36 -5.25
N PHE A 82 0.61 -5.84 -4.03
CA PHE A 82 -0.61 -5.64 -3.24
C PHE A 82 -1.63 -4.75 -3.98
N TRP A 83 -1.18 -3.58 -4.44
CA TRP A 83 -2.05 -2.60 -5.13
C TRP A 83 -2.60 -3.12 -6.45
N ASP A 84 -1.78 -3.92 -7.15
CA ASP A 84 -2.18 -4.58 -8.39
C ASP A 84 -3.28 -5.64 -8.12
N LEU A 85 -3.18 -6.40 -7.02
CA LEU A 85 -4.11 -7.49 -6.70
C LEU A 85 -5.38 -7.03 -5.98
N ALA A 86 -5.31 -5.97 -5.15
CA ALA A 86 -6.40 -5.53 -4.28
C ALA A 86 -7.77 -5.39 -4.97
N PRO A 87 -7.89 -4.82 -6.19
CA PRO A 87 -9.18 -4.70 -6.87
C PRO A 87 -9.90 -6.03 -7.16
N TYR A 88 -9.16 -7.14 -7.19
CA TYR A 88 -9.66 -8.46 -7.58
C TYR A 88 -9.94 -9.39 -6.39
N LEU A 89 -9.50 -9.05 -5.18
CA LEU A 89 -9.55 -9.95 -4.03
C LEU A 89 -10.99 -10.19 -3.53
N TYR A 90 -11.76 -9.14 -3.26
CA TYR A 90 -13.11 -9.28 -2.70
C TYR A 90 -14.12 -9.95 -3.64
N LEU A 91 -13.94 -9.76 -4.95
CA LEU A 91 -14.82 -10.39 -5.93
C LEU A 91 -14.66 -11.92 -5.93
N ASN A 92 -13.47 -12.42 -5.63
CA ASN A 92 -13.13 -13.83 -5.80
C ASN A 92 -13.00 -14.61 -4.49
N LEU A 93 -12.87 -13.92 -3.35
CA LEU A 93 -12.67 -14.53 -2.02
C LEU A 93 -13.76 -14.07 -1.04
N GLN A 94 -14.99 -14.54 -1.28
CA GLN A 94 -16.16 -14.11 -0.51
C GLN A 94 -16.21 -14.79 0.86
N GLU A 95 -15.91 -16.08 0.91
CA GLU A 95 -15.98 -16.86 2.13
C GLU A 95 -14.68 -16.78 2.95
N LYS A 96 -14.81 -16.83 4.28
CA LYS A 96 -13.65 -16.79 5.19
C LYS A 96 -12.67 -17.93 4.91
N LEU A 97 -13.19 -19.14 4.69
CA LEU A 97 -12.37 -20.32 4.44
C LEU A 97 -11.57 -20.22 3.13
N GLU A 98 -12.14 -19.59 2.09
CA GLU A 98 -11.43 -19.33 0.82
C GLU A 98 -10.30 -18.32 1.03
N ARG A 99 -10.55 -17.24 1.79
CA ARG A 99 -9.52 -16.25 2.16
C ARG A 99 -8.37 -16.91 2.92
N GLU A 100 -8.69 -17.77 3.89
CA GLU A 100 -7.69 -18.47 4.71
C GLU A 100 -6.84 -19.39 3.84
N LYS A 101 -7.47 -20.22 3.00
CA LYS A 101 -6.76 -21.09 2.05
C LYS A 101 -5.89 -20.31 1.09
N PHE A 102 -6.37 -19.21 0.54
CA PHE A 102 -5.60 -18.37 -0.39
C PHE A 102 -4.33 -17.83 0.27
N VAL A 103 -4.44 -17.24 1.47
CA VAL A 103 -3.27 -16.71 2.20
C VAL A 103 -2.28 -17.82 2.54
N GLU A 104 -2.75 -18.98 2.98
CA GLU A 104 -1.88 -20.12 3.24
C GLU A 104 -1.16 -20.59 1.97
N VAL A 105 -1.84 -20.64 0.83
CA VAL A 105 -1.19 -20.93 -0.46
C VAL A 105 -0.09 -19.89 -0.75
N LEU A 106 -0.35 -18.58 -0.60
CA LEU A 106 0.68 -17.57 -0.82
C LEU A 106 1.90 -17.78 0.09
N LYS A 107 1.70 -18.10 1.37
CA LYS A 107 2.78 -18.41 2.31
C LYS A 107 3.59 -19.62 1.87
N THR A 108 2.95 -20.69 1.39
CA THR A 108 3.65 -21.88 0.88
C THR A 108 4.43 -21.63 -0.41
N THR A 109 4.09 -20.57 -1.17
CA THR A 109 4.87 -20.17 -2.36
C THR A 109 6.14 -19.37 -2.04
N LEU A 110 6.37 -19.02 -0.78
CA LEU A 110 7.58 -18.28 -0.40
C LEU A 110 8.83 -19.15 -0.63
N PRO A 111 9.89 -18.59 -1.24
CA PRO A 111 11.14 -19.32 -1.40
C PRO A 111 11.79 -19.55 -0.04
N SER A 112 12.41 -20.72 0.12
CA SER A 112 13.37 -20.95 1.20
C SER A 112 14.65 -20.19 0.88
N VAL A 113 15.12 -19.37 1.82
CA VAL A 113 16.35 -18.59 1.70
C VAL A 113 17.23 -18.95 2.88
N SER A 114 18.48 -19.34 2.64
CA SER A 114 19.48 -19.62 3.69
C SER A 114 20.28 -18.36 4.01
N ASP A 115 21.06 -18.39 5.10
CA ASP A 115 21.93 -17.27 5.48
C ASP A 115 23.08 -17.03 4.49
N GLU A 116 23.35 -17.98 3.58
CA GLU A 116 24.38 -17.89 2.55
C GLU A 116 23.87 -17.25 1.24
N ASP A 117 22.56 -17.03 1.12
CA ASP A 117 21.97 -16.43 -0.07
C ASP A 117 22.27 -14.94 -0.20
N SER A 118 22.18 -14.42 -1.42
CA SER A 118 22.43 -13.00 -1.68
C SER A 118 21.45 -12.07 -0.94
N GLU A 119 21.90 -10.88 -0.56
CA GLU A 119 21.04 -9.83 0.03
C GLU A 119 19.79 -9.57 -0.81
N SER A 120 19.92 -9.60 -2.14
CA SER A 120 18.79 -9.44 -3.06
C SER A 120 17.71 -10.52 -2.86
N SER A 121 18.10 -11.76 -2.57
CA SER A 121 17.17 -12.86 -2.29
C SER A 121 16.39 -12.60 -1.00
N HIS A 122 17.08 -12.16 0.07
CA HIS A 122 16.44 -11.80 1.34
C HIS A 122 15.48 -10.61 1.18
N MET A 123 15.88 -9.57 0.43
CA MET A 123 15.03 -8.42 0.14
C MET A 123 13.76 -8.81 -0.62
N LYS A 124 13.88 -9.69 -1.63
CA LYS A 124 12.73 -10.22 -2.38
C LYS A 124 11.79 -11.04 -1.50
N LEU A 125 12.35 -11.91 -0.65
CA LEU A 125 11.57 -12.68 0.32
C LEU A 125 10.82 -11.75 1.30
N MET A 126 11.50 -10.73 1.82
CA MET A 126 10.91 -9.73 2.70
C MET A 126 9.76 -8.99 2.02
N GLN A 127 9.94 -8.56 0.76
CA GLN A 127 8.88 -7.88 0.01
C GLN A 127 7.68 -8.81 -0.27
N ARG A 128 7.91 -10.10 -0.53
CA ARG A 128 6.84 -11.10 -0.66
C ARG A 128 6.06 -11.26 0.64
N ARG A 129 6.75 -11.38 1.78
CA ARG A 129 6.13 -11.45 3.10
C ARG A 129 5.29 -10.20 3.37
N LEU A 130 5.83 -9.02 3.13
CA LEU A 130 5.11 -7.76 3.30
C LEU A 130 3.84 -7.71 2.45
N ASN A 131 3.90 -8.13 1.18
CA ASN A 131 2.73 -8.20 0.32
C ASN A 131 1.67 -9.18 0.85
N ILE A 132 2.08 -10.34 1.40
CA ILE A 132 1.15 -11.28 2.05
C ILE A 132 0.46 -10.64 3.25
N GLU A 133 1.19 -9.90 4.09
CA GLU A 133 0.62 -9.23 5.27
C GLU A 133 -0.34 -8.09 4.87
N GLN A 134 -0.03 -7.34 3.81
CA GLN A 134 -0.92 -6.32 3.25
C GLN A 134 -2.21 -6.93 2.67
N ILE A 135 -2.08 -8.04 1.93
CA ILE A 135 -3.22 -8.82 1.44
C ILE A 135 -4.04 -9.34 2.63
N SER A 136 -3.38 -9.88 3.65
CA SER A 136 -4.05 -10.45 4.83
C SER A 136 -4.84 -9.38 5.58
N ARG A 137 -4.25 -8.19 5.75
CA ARG A 137 -4.92 -7.02 6.30
C ARG A 137 -6.15 -6.63 5.48
N HIS A 138 -6.01 -6.55 4.16
CA HIS A 138 -7.11 -6.19 3.26
C HIS A 138 -8.26 -7.22 3.30
N LEU A 139 -7.92 -8.50 3.41
CA LEU A 139 -8.87 -9.60 3.58
C LEU A 139 -9.54 -9.64 4.96
N GLY A 140 -9.20 -8.72 5.87
CA GLY A 140 -9.85 -8.52 7.16
C GLY A 140 -9.28 -9.36 8.30
N PHE A 141 -8.17 -10.07 8.11
CA PHE A 141 -7.61 -10.96 9.14
C PHE A 141 -7.14 -10.21 10.38
N HIS A 142 -6.65 -8.99 10.23
CA HIS A 142 -6.18 -8.19 11.38
C HIS A 142 -7.34 -7.56 12.15
N CYS A 143 -8.47 -7.28 11.49
CA CYS A 143 -9.67 -6.75 12.15
C CYS A 143 -10.30 -7.76 13.11
N SER A 144 -10.14 -9.07 12.85
CA SER A 144 -10.64 -10.13 13.72
C SER A 144 -9.77 -10.43 14.95
N LEU A 145 -8.61 -9.79 15.08
CA LEU A 145 -7.71 -9.99 16.22
C LEU A 145 -8.19 -9.21 17.45
N SER A 146 -8.00 -9.80 18.63
CA SER A 146 -8.11 -9.10 19.91
C SER A 146 -7.02 -8.03 20.08
N CYS A 147 -7.19 -7.12 21.04
CA CYS A 147 -6.18 -6.09 21.33
C CYS A 147 -4.80 -6.68 21.65
N ASP A 148 -4.75 -7.75 22.46
CA ASP A 148 -3.49 -8.42 22.81
C ASP A 148 -2.81 -9.06 21.60
N GLU A 149 -3.59 -9.67 20.72
CA GLU A 149 -3.08 -10.24 19.46
C GLU A 149 -2.57 -9.15 18.51
N LYS A 150 -3.27 -8.01 18.39
CA LYS A 150 -2.80 -6.85 17.62
C LYS A 150 -1.48 -6.30 18.16
N ILE A 151 -1.35 -6.19 19.48
CA ILE A 151 -0.11 -5.77 20.13
C ILE A 151 1.02 -6.78 19.86
N ALA A 152 0.76 -8.08 20.01
CA ALA A 152 1.74 -9.11 19.75
C ALA A 152 2.23 -9.11 18.29
N LEU A 153 1.29 -9.01 17.34
CA LEU A 153 1.61 -8.93 15.91
C LEU A 153 2.37 -7.63 15.57
N SER A 154 2.04 -6.51 16.20
CA SER A 154 2.78 -5.25 16.01
C SER A 154 4.25 -5.37 16.43
N LYS A 155 4.55 -6.13 17.50
CA LYS A 155 5.92 -6.40 17.94
C LYS A 155 6.67 -7.26 16.94
N GLU A 156 6.01 -8.26 16.37
CA GLU A 156 6.60 -9.11 15.33
C GLU A 156 6.92 -8.31 14.06
N TYR A 157 6.01 -7.45 13.60
CA TYR A 157 6.28 -6.55 12.48
C TYR A 157 7.39 -5.55 12.78
N LEU A 158 7.48 -5.01 14.00
CA LEU A 158 8.59 -4.15 14.39
C LEU A 158 9.93 -4.88 14.38
N LYS A 159 9.93 -6.15 14.80
CA LYS A 159 11.11 -7.00 14.70
C LYS A 159 11.52 -7.19 13.24
N GLN A 160 10.58 -7.52 12.36
CA GLN A 160 10.85 -7.64 10.92
C GLN A 160 11.33 -6.32 10.29
N HIS A 161 10.79 -5.19 10.73
CA HIS A 161 11.29 -3.88 10.32
C HIS A 161 12.76 -3.70 10.72
N SER A 162 13.08 -3.91 12.00
CA SER A 162 14.42 -3.79 12.57
C SER A 162 15.43 -4.72 11.88
N ASP A 163 15.09 -6.00 11.73
CA ASP A 163 15.95 -6.99 11.08
C ASP A 163 16.20 -6.61 9.61
N GLY A 164 15.19 -6.05 8.93
CA GLY A 164 15.27 -5.61 7.54
C GLY A 164 16.09 -4.33 7.30
N LEU A 165 16.41 -3.55 8.35
CA LEU A 165 17.22 -2.31 8.21
C LEU A 165 18.63 -2.60 7.72
N VAL A 166 19.15 -3.81 7.94
CA VAL A 166 20.48 -4.21 7.47
C VAL A 166 20.64 -4.07 5.96
N TYR A 167 19.56 -4.32 5.20
CA TYR A 167 19.60 -4.29 3.73
C TYR A 167 19.56 -2.88 3.15
N GLY A 168 19.23 -1.87 3.95
CA GLY A 168 19.08 -0.49 3.49
C GLY A 168 20.10 0.49 4.09
N GLN A 169 21.23 -0.01 4.61
CA GLN A 169 22.29 0.84 5.19
C GLN A 169 22.92 1.80 4.17
N ASN A 170 22.96 1.41 2.90
CA ASN A 170 23.59 2.18 1.82
C ASN A 170 22.58 2.98 0.99
N LEU A 171 21.31 3.05 1.40
CA LEU A 171 20.29 3.84 0.73
C LEU A 171 20.55 5.33 0.91
N LEU A 172 20.19 6.11 -0.11
CA LEU A 172 20.17 7.57 0.02
C LEU A 172 19.09 8.00 1.03
N PRO A 173 19.25 9.12 1.74
CA PRO A 173 18.21 9.63 2.65
C PRO A 173 16.85 9.90 1.99
N THR A 174 16.85 10.06 0.65
CA THR A 174 15.65 10.23 -0.19
C THR A 174 14.94 8.92 -0.51
N GLU A 175 15.60 7.79 -0.30
CA GLU A 175 15.06 6.46 -0.54
C GLU A 175 14.37 5.90 0.71
N ARG A 176 13.35 5.07 0.48
CA ARG A 176 12.61 4.40 1.54
C ARG A 176 13.29 3.10 1.94
N GLN A 177 13.25 2.75 3.22
CA GLN A 177 13.78 1.45 3.66
C GLN A 177 12.91 0.33 3.10
N PHE A 178 13.54 -0.79 2.75
CA PHE A 178 12.82 -1.95 2.20
C PHE A 178 11.81 -2.54 3.18
N SER A 179 12.03 -2.36 4.49
CA SER A 179 11.20 -2.90 5.55
C SER A 179 10.18 -1.90 6.13
N ASP A 180 10.06 -0.68 5.58
CA ASP A 180 9.17 0.37 6.09
C ASP A 180 7.70 -0.06 6.18
N GLY A 181 7.25 -0.91 5.26
CA GLY A 181 5.88 -1.40 5.24
C GLY A 181 5.50 -2.17 6.51
N PHE A 182 6.43 -2.86 7.15
CA PHE A 182 6.18 -3.56 8.41
C PHE A 182 5.99 -2.59 9.57
N ALA A 183 6.82 -1.55 9.67
CA ALA A 183 6.62 -0.50 10.68
C ALA A 183 5.28 0.22 10.47
N GLN A 184 4.87 0.45 9.22
CA GLN A 184 3.57 1.02 8.91
C GLN A 184 2.41 0.10 9.35
N LEU A 185 2.48 -1.20 9.05
CA LEU A 185 1.48 -2.18 9.49
C LEU A 185 1.40 -2.25 11.03
N ALA A 186 2.54 -2.30 11.71
CA ALA A 186 2.62 -2.31 13.16
C ALA A 186 1.96 -1.05 13.76
N THR A 187 2.23 0.11 13.17
CA THR A 187 1.64 1.39 13.61
C THR A 187 0.12 1.35 13.49
N HIS A 188 -0.42 0.85 12.39
CA HIS A 188 -1.86 0.75 12.21
C HIS A 188 -2.52 -0.20 13.20
N LEU A 189 -1.87 -1.31 13.58
CA LEU A 189 -2.39 -2.22 14.60
C LEU A 189 -2.51 -1.53 15.97
N LEU A 190 -1.50 -0.76 16.38
CA LEU A 190 -1.52 -0.04 17.66
C LEU A 190 -2.51 1.14 17.66
N LEU A 191 -2.69 1.81 16.51
CA LEU A 191 -3.75 2.81 16.35
C LEU A 191 -5.14 2.20 16.47
N GLU A 192 -5.35 0.99 15.92
CA GLU A 192 -6.59 0.25 16.09
C GLU A 192 -6.84 -0.15 17.54
N VAL A 193 -5.81 -0.58 18.28
CA VAL A 193 -5.95 -0.88 19.71
C VAL A 193 -6.48 0.34 20.47
N ASN A 194 -5.87 1.51 20.28
CA ASN A 194 -6.35 2.76 20.88
C ASN A 194 -7.80 3.07 20.47
N ASN A 195 -8.15 2.86 19.20
CA ASN A 195 -9.50 3.09 18.70
C ASN A 195 -10.53 2.13 19.34
N ASP A 196 -10.18 0.84 19.45
CA ASP A 196 -11.05 -0.21 19.97
C ASP A 196 -11.26 -0.08 21.48
N THR A 197 -10.24 0.38 22.22
CA THR A 197 -10.33 0.62 23.67
C THR A 197 -10.86 2.01 24.02
N GLY A 198 -10.87 2.94 23.06
CA GLY A 198 -11.12 4.36 23.32
C GLY A 198 -10.04 5.03 24.20
N SER A 199 -8.84 4.43 24.28
CA SER A 199 -7.72 4.95 25.08
C SER A 199 -6.57 5.47 24.22
N THR A 200 -5.60 6.12 24.86
CA THR A 200 -4.39 6.62 24.21
C THR A 200 -3.14 5.89 24.69
N ASP A 201 -3.30 4.72 25.30
CA ASP A 201 -2.21 4.03 26.01
C ASP A 201 -1.08 3.62 25.05
N MET A 202 -1.39 3.37 23.78
CA MET A 202 -0.38 3.03 22.78
C MET A 202 0.34 4.26 22.20
N ASN A 203 -0.05 5.50 22.53
CA ASN A 203 0.54 6.70 21.93
C ASN A 203 2.06 6.80 22.14
N TRP A 204 2.56 6.43 23.32
CA TRP A 204 4.01 6.44 23.58
C TRP A 204 4.75 5.38 22.74
N HIS A 205 4.15 4.20 22.56
CA HIS A 205 4.72 3.15 21.71
C HIS A 205 4.72 3.58 20.24
N LEU A 206 3.61 4.16 19.77
CA LEU A 206 3.47 4.75 18.43
C LEU A 206 4.51 5.85 18.18
N LEU A 207 4.71 6.74 19.15
CA LEU A 207 5.70 7.81 19.06
C LEU A 207 7.11 7.23 18.92
N ILE A 208 7.53 6.36 19.84
CA ILE A 208 8.87 5.78 19.86
C ILE A 208 9.15 5.00 18.56
N MET A 209 8.20 4.17 18.12
CA MET A 209 8.39 3.34 16.92
C MET A 209 8.51 4.19 15.66
N LEU A 210 7.65 5.21 15.51
CA LEU A 210 7.62 6.03 14.32
C LEU A 210 8.80 7.00 14.27
N GLU A 211 9.24 7.56 15.40
CA GLU A 211 10.47 8.35 15.47
C GLU A 211 11.70 7.52 15.07
N SER A 212 11.78 6.27 15.58
CA SER A 212 12.85 5.36 15.20
C SER A 212 12.81 5.00 13.72
N ALA A 213 11.62 4.71 13.18
CA ALA A 213 11.46 4.38 11.76
C ALA A 213 11.73 5.58 10.85
N LEU A 214 11.29 6.79 11.22
CA LEU A 214 11.57 8.02 10.49
C LEU A 214 13.07 8.35 10.50
N LYS A 215 13.78 8.09 11.60
CA LYS A 215 15.24 8.23 11.65
C LYS A 215 15.94 7.30 10.65
N ALA A 216 15.42 6.09 10.44
CA ALA A 216 15.93 5.15 9.45
C ALA A 216 15.50 5.46 8.00
N SER A 217 14.34 6.12 7.82
CA SER A 217 13.84 6.57 6.52
C SER A 217 13.33 8.03 6.55
N PRO A 218 14.22 9.04 6.50
CA PRO A 218 13.88 10.45 6.74
C PRO A 218 12.88 11.05 5.73
N SER A 219 12.86 10.51 4.51
CA SER A 219 11.97 10.97 3.43
C SER A 219 10.62 10.24 3.39
N ASN A 220 10.35 9.35 4.35
CA ASN A 220 9.09 8.62 4.40
C ASN A 220 7.92 9.50 4.86
N HIS A 221 7.17 10.01 3.88
CA HIS A 221 6.01 10.87 4.12
C HIS A 221 4.88 10.19 4.90
N HIS A 222 4.73 8.86 4.85
CA HIS A 222 3.71 8.15 5.64
C HIS A 222 4.04 8.24 7.12
N PHE A 223 5.30 8.04 7.51
CA PHE A 223 5.72 8.17 8.91
C PHE A 223 5.57 9.61 9.41
N LYS A 224 5.95 10.61 8.61
CA LYS A 224 5.73 12.02 8.95
C LYS A 224 4.25 12.31 9.24
N LEU A 225 3.35 11.91 8.33
CA LEU A 225 1.91 12.13 8.50
C LEU A 225 1.31 11.36 9.69
N LEU A 226 1.80 10.14 9.98
CA LEU A 226 1.37 9.36 11.14
C LEU A 226 1.88 9.99 12.45
N LEU A 227 3.14 10.41 12.51
CA LEU A 227 3.72 11.11 13.66
C LEU A 227 3.00 12.42 13.93
N MET A 228 2.69 13.21 12.91
CA MET A 228 1.90 14.43 13.06
C MET A 228 0.57 14.14 13.77
N LYS A 229 -0.14 13.07 13.39
CA LYS A 229 -1.39 12.67 14.06
C LYS A 229 -1.17 12.26 15.52
N VAL A 230 -0.11 11.51 15.81
CA VAL A 230 0.23 11.10 17.19
C VAL A 230 0.61 12.30 18.03
N TYR A 231 1.46 13.20 17.53
CA TYR A 231 1.83 14.43 18.20
C TYR A 231 0.62 15.34 18.48
N CYS A 232 -0.26 15.53 17.50
CA CYS A 232 -1.48 16.31 17.70
C CYS A 232 -2.42 15.67 18.72
N SER A 233 -2.54 14.34 18.77
CA SER A 233 -3.37 13.67 19.79
C SER A 233 -2.77 13.78 21.20
N MET A 234 -1.46 13.97 21.30
CA MET A 234 -0.74 14.25 22.56
C MET A 234 -0.64 15.76 22.88
N GLY A 235 -1.21 16.64 22.06
CA GLY A 235 -1.15 18.09 22.23
C GLY A 235 0.21 18.74 21.92
N ALA A 236 1.11 18.01 21.26
CA ALA A 236 2.46 18.49 20.94
C ALA A 236 2.51 19.11 19.53
N LEU A 237 2.17 20.40 19.38
CA LEU A 237 2.13 21.02 18.06
C LEU A 237 3.52 21.32 17.45
N SER A 238 4.48 21.76 18.26
CA SER A 238 5.80 22.17 17.76
C SER A 238 6.51 21.11 16.90
N PRO A 239 6.64 19.83 17.31
CA PRO A 239 7.24 18.80 16.45
C PRO A 239 6.37 18.48 15.23
N CYS A 240 5.04 18.60 15.34
CA CYS A 240 4.13 18.43 14.20
C CYS A 240 4.39 19.48 13.09
N LEU A 241 4.58 20.76 13.46
CA LEU A 241 4.93 21.82 12.51
C LEU A 241 6.26 21.54 11.80
N ALA A 242 7.28 21.12 12.54
CA ALA A 242 8.58 20.76 11.96
C ALA A 242 8.48 19.61 10.95
N LEU A 243 7.65 18.59 11.24
CA LEU A 243 7.40 17.48 10.30
C LEU A 243 6.69 17.95 9.02
N PHE A 244 5.73 18.86 9.15
CA PHE A 244 4.99 19.39 8.00
C PHE A 244 5.83 20.33 7.14
N GLU A 245 6.67 21.15 7.75
CA GLU A 245 7.69 21.91 7.00
C GLU A 245 8.61 20.95 6.22
N GLY A 246 9.01 19.85 6.86
CA GLY A 246 9.80 18.79 6.21
C GLY A 246 9.06 17.95 5.17
N LEU A 247 7.74 18.10 4.99
CA LEU A 247 7.00 17.55 3.84
C LEU A 247 7.15 18.44 2.60
N GLU A 248 7.64 19.67 2.74
CA GLU A 248 7.79 20.66 1.67
C GLU A 248 6.51 20.88 0.83
N VAL A 249 5.35 20.90 1.49
CA VAL A 249 4.03 21.06 0.88
C VAL A 249 3.96 22.36 0.07
N LYS A 250 3.66 22.26 -1.24
CA LYS A 250 3.61 23.39 -2.18
C LYS A 250 2.27 23.47 -2.93
N HIS A 251 1.79 24.70 -3.12
CA HIS A 251 0.64 25.03 -3.98
C HIS A 251 -0.59 24.15 -3.75
N ILE A 252 -0.93 23.28 -4.72
CA ILE A 252 -2.09 22.40 -4.67
C ILE A 252 -2.03 21.40 -3.51
N GLU A 253 -0.83 21.02 -3.07
CA GLU A 253 -0.66 20.12 -1.93
C GLU A 253 -1.18 20.77 -0.64
N GLN A 254 -1.14 22.10 -0.53
CA GLN A 254 -1.69 22.82 0.62
C GLN A 254 -3.20 22.58 0.77
N ASP A 255 -3.92 22.44 -0.35
CA ASP A 255 -5.35 22.13 -0.35
C ASP A 255 -5.60 20.68 0.07
N VAL A 256 -4.75 19.76 -0.40
CA VAL A 256 -4.92 18.32 -0.17
C VAL A 256 -4.50 17.90 1.24
N VAL A 257 -3.37 18.40 1.75
CA VAL A 257 -2.80 17.95 3.04
C VAL A 257 -2.68 19.06 4.09
N GLY A 258 -2.90 20.32 3.75
CA GLY A 258 -2.79 21.43 4.72
C GLY A 258 -3.77 21.30 5.90
N TYR A 259 -4.91 20.64 5.67
CA TYR A 259 -5.89 20.36 6.72
C TYR A 259 -5.34 19.50 7.87
N THR A 260 -4.24 18.77 7.64
CA THR A 260 -3.59 17.94 8.66
C THR A 260 -3.00 18.76 9.79
N ILE A 261 -2.71 20.05 9.57
CA ILE A 261 -2.24 20.99 10.60
C ILE A 261 -3.29 22.03 10.97
N THR A 262 -3.98 22.62 9.98
CA THR A 262 -4.88 23.77 10.25
C THR A 262 -5.98 23.42 11.24
N ARG A 263 -6.44 22.18 11.29
CA ARG A 263 -7.46 21.72 12.25
C ARG A 263 -6.98 21.65 13.70
N TYR A 264 -5.67 21.64 13.95
CA TYR A 264 -5.09 21.44 15.29
C TYR A 264 -4.43 22.69 15.85
N VAL A 265 -3.88 23.58 15.02
CA VAL A 265 -3.09 24.74 15.47
C VAL A 265 -3.85 25.64 16.45
N GLU A 266 -5.09 25.98 16.14
CA GLU A 266 -5.94 26.81 17.00
C GLU A 266 -6.55 25.98 18.14
N ALA A 267 -7.01 24.76 17.85
CA ALA A 267 -7.64 23.88 18.84
C ALA A 267 -6.70 23.50 19.99
N LEU A 268 -5.40 23.47 19.75
CA LEU A 268 -4.35 23.22 20.75
C LEU A 268 -3.86 24.51 21.43
N GLY A 269 -4.44 25.67 21.12
CA GLY A 269 -4.15 26.95 21.79
C GLY A 269 -2.91 27.69 21.27
N HIS A 270 -2.36 27.31 20.12
CA HIS A 270 -1.15 27.93 19.56
C HIS A 270 -1.51 29.05 18.57
N PHE A 271 -2.06 30.16 19.07
CA PHE A 271 -2.63 31.23 18.24
C PHE A 271 -1.62 31.92 17.31
N GLU A 272 -0.36 32.08 17.74
CA GLU A 272 0.69 32.67 16.90
C GLU A 272 1.01 31.77 15.70
N ALA A 273 1.19 30.47 15.95
CA ALA A 273 1.39 29.47 14.90
C ALA A 273 0.15 29.36 13.99
N ALA A 274 -1.06 29.41 14.55
CA ALA A 274 -2.30 29.38 13.79
C ALA A 274 -2.39 30.55 12.82
N SER A 275 -2.09 31.77 13.27
CA SER A 275 -2.03 32.97 12.41
C SER A 275 -1.08 32.78 11.24
N SER A 276 0.15 32.34 11.49
CA SER A 276 1.14 32.07 10.45
C SER A 276 0.67 31.02 9.43
N VAL A 277 0.18 29.86 9.92
CA VAL A 277 -0.30 28.77 9.08
C VAL A 277 -1.50 29.20 8.22
N TYR A 278 -2.46 29.92 8.80
CA TYR A 278 -3.65 30.39 8.08
C TYR A 278 -3.29 31.44 7.02
N LEU A 279 -2.40 32.39 7.34
CA LEU A 279 -1.93 33.39 6.38
C LEU A 279 -1.18 32.75 5.21
N ASN A 280 -0.33 31.74 5.47
CA ASN A 280 0.36 30.98 4.43
C ASN A 280 -0.63 30.22 3.53
N ALA A 281 -1.65 29.59 4.12
CA ALA A 281 -2.69 28.92 3.35
C ALA A 281 -3.46 29.92 2.46
N LEU A 282 -3.92 31.04 3.02
CA LEU A 282 -4.63 32.10 2.29
C LEU A 282 -3.79 32.66 1.13
N LYS A 283 -2.49 32.88 1.35
CA LYS A 283 -1.57 33.32 0.31
C LYS A 283 -1.51 32.32 -0.83
N SER A 284 -1.32 31.03 -0.54
CA SER A 284 -1.29 29.97 -1.55
C SER A 284 -2.57 29.91 -2.38
N PHE A 285 -3.75 29.97 -1.75
CA PHE A 285 -5.03 29.98 -2.46
C PHE A 285 -5.25 31.22 -3.33
N THR A 286 -4.81 32.38 -2.85
CA THR A 286 -4.91 33.63 -3.61
C THR A 286 -4.04 33.59 -4.86
N GLU A 287 -2.83 33.04 -4.78
CA GLU A 287 -1.95 32.86 -5.93
C GLU A 287 -2.52 31.86 -6.95
N ILE A 288 -3.08 30.74 -6.49
CA ILE A 288 -3.77 29.77 -7.37
C ILE A 288 -4.92 30.45 -8.13
N ARG A 289 -5.73 31.28 -7.44
CA ARG A 289 -6.82 32.01 -8.06
C ARG A 289 -6.34 32.98 -9.14
N LYS A 290 -5.25 33.72 -8.90
CA LYS A 290 -4.66 34.63 -9.90
C LYS A 290 -4.19 33.88 -11.15
N ILE A 291 -3.55 32.72 -10.97
CA ILE A 291 -3.11 31.88 -12.09
C ILE A 291 -4.32 31.45 -12.92
N HIS A 292 -5.41 31.00 -12.30
CA HIS A 292 -6.62 30.58 -13.02
C HIS A 292 -7.26 31.73 -13.81
N GLN A 293 -7.30 32.93 -13.24
CA GLN A 293 -7.84 34.13 -13.91
C GLN A 293 -7.00 34.60 -15.10
N ASN A 294 -5.70 34.29 -15.14
CA ASN A 294 -4.83 34.66 -16.26
C ASN A 294 -4.86 33.64 -17.43
N ILE A 295 -5.40 32.44 -17.19
CA ILE A 295 -5.51 31.36 -18.19
C ILE A 295 -6.91 31.31 -18.82
N SER A 296 -7.89 31.96 -18.19
CA SER A 296 -9.29 32.07 -18.65
C SER A 296 -9.52 33.35 -19.45
#